data_AF-A0A7L2B115-F1
#
_entry.id   AF-A0A7L2B115-F1
#
_cell.length_a   1.000
_cell.length_b   1.000
_cell.length_c   1.000
_cell.angle_alpha   90.00
_cell.angle_beta   90.00
_cell.angle_gamma   90.00
#
_symmetry.space_group_name_H-M   'P 1'
#
loop_
_entity.id
_entity.type
_entity.pdbx_description
1 polymer ?
#
loop_
_entity_poly.entity_id
_entity_poly.type
_entity_poly.pdbx_seq_one_letter_code
_entity_poly.pdbx_strand_id
1 'polypeptide(L)'
;LGDAAAGFDAGAPSAGSGEEVSRLLAMAGVPEEELNPFQVLGVEATASDAELRKAYRRLAVLVHPDKNEHPRAEVAFKVLRAAWDIVSSPERRKEYEIKRMAESELTRSVSEFLSRLQDDLKEAMNTMMCTKCQGKHKRFEMDRDPISARYCAECGGRHPAEEGDFWAESSLLGLKITYFAMMDGKIYDITEWAGCQRVGISPDTHRVPYHISFGSRSAGMGGRQRS
;
A
#
# COMPACT_ATOMS: atom_id res chain seq x y z
N LEU A 1 -41.03 -67.33 -8.66
CA LEU A 1 -41.05 -66.17 -9.57
C LEU A 1 -41.51 -64.99 -8.73
N GLY A 2 -40.71 -64.17 -8.07
CA GLY A 2 -39.29 -63.81 -8.13
C GLY A 2 -39.24 -62.34 -7.72
N ASP A 3 -39.02 -62.08 -6.43
CA ASP A 3 -38.86 -60.74 -5.85
C ASP A 3 -37.58 -60.08 -6.37
N ALA A 4 -37.67 -58.83 -6.85
CA ALA A 4 -36.54 -58.03 -7.28
C ALA A 4 -36.36 -56.84 -6.32
N ALA A 5 -35.40 -56.97 -5.42
CA ALA A 5 -34.86 -55.88 -4.62
C ALA A 5 -34.03 -54.94 -5.52
N ALA A 6 -34.42 -53.67 -5.59
CA ALA A 6 -33.60 -52.63 -6.22
C ALA A 6 -32.64 -52.06 -5.16
N GLY A 7 -31.36 -52.41 -5.30
CA GLY A 7 -30.27 -51.92 -4.46
C GLY A 7 -30.02 -50.43 -4.67
N PHE A 8 -29.79 -49.71 -3.57
CA PHE A 8 -29.19 -48.38 -3.58
C PHE A 8 -27.73 -48.50 -4.03
N ASP A 9 -27.44 -47.95 -5.20
CA ASP A 9 -26.10 -47.89 -5.77
C ASP A 9 -25.21 -46.95 -4.93
N ALA A 10 -24.25 -47.54 -4.22
CA ALA A 10 -23.22 -46.83 -3.48
C ALA A 10 -22.14 -46.37 -4.48
N GLY A 11 -22.39 -45.22 -5.12
CA GLY A 11 -21.49 -44.61 -6.09
C GLY A 11 -20.14 -44.23 -5.47
N ALA A 12 -19.06 -44.66 -6.13
CA ALA A 12 -17.67 -44.34 -5.84
C ALA A 12 -17.40 -42.82 -5.71
N PRO A 13 -16.41 -42.39 -4.90
CA PRO A 13 -16.08 -40.98 -4.75
C PRO A 13 -15.53 -40.44 -6.07
N SER A 14 -16.25 -39.48 -6.66
CA SER A 14 -15.77 -38.76 -7.84
C SER A 14 -14.53 -37.94 -7.47
N ALA A 15 -13.59 -37.82 -8.40
CA ALA A 15 -12.29 -37.15 -8.23
C ALA A 15 -12.34 -35.73 -7.64
N GLY A 16 -13.50 -35.05 -7.69
CA GLY A 16 -13.68 -33.72 -7.11
C GLY A 16 -13.91 -33.67 -5.59
N SER A 17 -14.14 -34.80 -4.91
CA SER A 17 -14.44 -34.82 -3.47
C SER A 17 -13.23 -34.43 -2.59
N GLY A 18 -12.03 -34.90 -2.92
CA GLY A 18 -10.80 -34.56 -2.20
C GLY A 18 -10.31 -33.12 -2.47
N GLU A 19 -10.53 -32.62 -3.69
CA GLU A 19 -10.17 -31.25 -4.08
C GLU A 19 -11.01 -30.22 -3.33
N GLU A 20 -12.34 -30.43 -3.23
CA GLU A 20 -13.24 -29.52 -2.51
C GLU A 20 -12.95 -29.51 -1.00
N VAL A 21 -12.63 -30.65 -0.39
CA VAL A 21 -12.19 -30.69 1.01
C VAL A 21 -10.92 -29.86 1.19
N SER A 22 -9.93 -30.02 0.31
CA SER A 22 -8.67 -29.26 0.36
C SER A 22 -8.90 -27.76 0.23
N ARG A 23 -9.80 -27.34 -0.68
CA ARG A 23 -10.20 -25.94 -0.88
C ARG A 23 -10.84 -25.33 0.37
N LEU A 24 -11.78 -26.05 0.99
CA LEU A 24 -12.44 -25.59 2.23
C LEU A 24 -11.46 -25.54 3.41
N LEU A 25 -10.52 -26.48 3.49
CA LEU A 25 -9.48 -26.48 4.52
C LEU A 25 -8.53 -25.28 4.42
N ALA A 26 -8.28 -24.76 3.21
CA ALA A 26 -7.51 -23.53 3.03
C ALA A 26 -8.20 -22.31 3.68
N MET A 27 -9.52 -22.36 3.86
CA MET A 27 -10.32 -21.30 4.49
C MET A 27 -10.62 -21.58 5.98
N ALA A 28 -10.19 -22.71 6.53
CA ALA A 28 -10.47 -23.10 7.92
C ALA A 28 -9.78 -22.22 8.98
N GLY A 29 -8.78 -21.42 8.59
CA GLY A 29 -8.12 -20.45 9.46
C GLY A 29 -8.75 -19.04 9.43
N VAL A 30 -9.75 -18.82 8.57
CA VAL A 30 -10.43 -17.52 8.46
C VAL A 30 -11.52 -17.44 9.55
N PRO A 31 -11.59 -16.36 10.36
CA PRO A 31 -12.68 -16.14 11.29
C PRO A 31 -14.04 -16.18 10.59
N GLU A 32 -15.07 -16.70 11.25
CA GLU A 32 -16.42 -16.84 10.64
C GLU A 32 -16.99 -15.48 10.22
N GLU A 33 -16.65 -14.40 10.93
CA GLU A 33 -17.10 -13.05 10.66
C GLU A 33 -16.48 -12.43 9.39
N GLU A 34 -15.34 -12.96 8.95
CA GLU A 34 -14.58 -12.54 7.76
C GLU A 34 -14.78 -13.52 6.58
N LEU A 35 -15.47 -14.64 6.82
CA LEU A 35 -15.66 -15.68 5.84
C LEU A 35 -16.49 -15.16 4.66
N ASN A 36 -16.02 -15.42 3.44
CA ASN A 36 -16.77 -15.11 2.23
C ASN A 36 -17.63 -16.31 1.80
N PRO A 37 -18.95 -16.29 2.06
CA PRO A 37 -19.81 -17.45 1.84
C PRO A 37 -19.93 -17.83 0.36
N PHE A 38 -19.85 -16.85 -0.56
CA PHE A 38 -19.90 -17.10 -2.00
C PHE A 38 -18.64 -17.84 -2.48
N GLN A 39 -17.47 -17.44 -1.99
CA GLN A 39 -16.22 -18.15 -2.26
C GLN A 39 -16.24 -19.55 -1.66
N VAL A 40 -16.69 -19.72 -0.42
CA VAL A 40 -16.81 -21.04 0.21
C VAL A 40 -17.76 -21.95 -0.58
N LEU A 41 -18.91 -21.45 -1.02
CA LEU A 41 -19.88 -22.20 -1.82
C LEU A 41 -19.45 -22.39 -3.28
N GLY A 42 -18.40 -21.69 -3.73
CA GLY A 42 -17.92 -21.75 -5.11
C GLY A 42 -18.90 -21.14 -6.11
N VAL A 43 -19.54 -20.04 -5.74
CA VAL A 43 -20.51 -19.32 -6.58
C VAL A 43 -20.15 -17.83 -6.66
N GLU A 44 -20.72 -17.15 -7.66
CA GLU A 44 -20.61 -15.70 -7.81
C GLU A 44 -21.32 -14.95 -6.67
N ALA A 45 -20.85 -13.73 -6.36
CA ALA A 45 -21.50 -12.87 -5.36
C ALA A 45 -22.94 -12.47 -5.74
N THR A 46 -23.26 -12.55 -7.04
CA THR A 46 -24.60 -12.28 -7.61
C THR A 46 -25.49 -13.52 -7.65
N ALA A 47 -25.05 -14.66 -7.11
CA ALA A 47 -25.80 -15.91 -7.14
C ALA A 47 -27.19 -15.77 -6.49
N SER A 48 -28.18 -16.40 -7.12
CA SER A 48 -29.55 -16.50 -6.62
C SER A 48 -29.65 -17.49 -5.45
N ASP A 49 -30.72 -17.38 -4.67
CA ASP A 49 -30.98 -18.28 -3.54
C ASP A 49 -31.09 -19.76 -3.98
N ALA A 50 -31.60 -20.00 -5.20
CA ALA A 50 -31.68 -21.34 -5.78
C ALA A 50 -30.28 -21.91 -6.07
N GLU A 51 -29.36 -21.09 -6.57
CA GLU A 51 -27.97 -21.47 -6.85
C GLU A 51 -27.20 -21.72 -5.56
N LEU A 52 -27.36 -20.85 -4.55
CA LEU A 52 -26.76 -21.02 -3.22
C LEU A 52 -27.19 -22.35 -2.58
N ARG A 53 -28.50 -22.63 -2.58
CA ARG A 53 -29.07 -23.90 -2.07
C ARG A 53 -28.55 -25.11 -2.83
N LYS A 54 -28.43 -25.01 -4.15
CA LYS A 54 -27.92 -26.08 -5.02
C LYS A 54 -26.44 -26.36 -4.74
N ALA A 55 -25.63 -25.31 -4.63
CA ALA A 55 -24.20 -25.39 -4.34
C ALA A 55 -23.95 -26.02 -2.96
N TYR A 56 -24.66 -25.56 -1.93
CA TYR A 56 -24.56 -26.11 -0.59
C TYR A 56 -24.89 -27.61 -0.55
N ARG A 57 -26.02 -28.03 -1.14
CA ARG A 57 -26.38 -29.46 -1.19
C ARG A 57 -25.33 -30.31 -1.91
N ARG A 58 -24.78 -29.80 -3.02
CA ARG A 58 -23.71 -30.50 -3.77
C ARG A 58 -22.48 -30.68 -2.88
N LEU A 59 -22.00 -29.60 -2.28
CA LEU A 59 -20.79 -29.61 -1.44
C LEU A 59 -20.99 -30.44 -0.17
N ALA A 60 -22.16 -30.36 0.47
CA ALA A 60 -22.46 -31.12 1.67
C ALA A 60 -22.38 -32.63 1.46
N VAL A 61 -22.75 -33.13 0.27
CA VAL A 61 -22.58 -34.56 -0.07
C VAL A 61 -21.12 -34.89 -0.36
N LEU A 62 -20.39 -34.01 -1.04
CA LEU A 62 -18.99 -34.23 -1.42
C LEU A 62 -18.04 -34.22 -0.22
N VAL A 63 -18.30 -33.38 0.78
CA VAL A 63 -17.41 -33.14 1.93
C VAL A 63 -17.93 -33.74 3.23
N HIS A 64 -19.00 -34.55 3.18
CA HIS A 64 -19.58 -35.16 4.38
C HIS A 64 -18.58 -36.08 5.08
N PRO A 65 -18.38 -35.97 6.42
CA PRO A 65 -17.41 -36.79 7.15
C PRO A 65 -17.68 -38.30 7.02
N ASP A 66 -18.94 -38.73 6.99
CA ASP A 66 -19.28 -40.16 6.85
C ASP A 66 -19.04 -40.73 5.45
N LYS A 67 -18.97 -39.89 4.41
CA LYS A 67 -18.90 -40.32 3.01
C LYS A 67 -17.55 -40.03 2.36
N ASN A 68 -16.71 -39.22 3.02
CA ASN A 68 -15.43 -38.77 2.51
C ASN A 68 -14.31 -39.32 3.39
N GLU A 69 -13.38 -40.06 2.80
CA GLU A 69 -12.26 -40.71 3.50
C GLU A 69 -11.17 -39.72 3.96
N HIS A 70 -11.28 -38.43 3.62
CA HIS A 70 -10.30 -37.43 3.99
C HIS A 70 -10.27 -37.20 5.52
N PRO A 71 -9.09 -37.28 6.18
CA PRO A 71 -8.97 -37.25 7.64
C PRO A 71 -9.44 -35.94 8.30
N ARG A 72 -9.56 -34.87 7.49
CA ARG A 72 -10.03 -33.55 7.92
C ARG A 72 -11.37 -33.13 7.30
N ALA A 73 -12.15 -34.07 6.77
CA ALA A 73 -13.47 -33.78 6.18
C ALA A 73 -14.40 -33.04 7.16
N GLU A 74 -14.37 -33.40 8.45
CA GLU A 74 -15.12 -32.71 9.52
C GLU A 74 -14.80 -31.21 9.60
N VAL A 75 -13.52 -30.83 9.47
CA VAL A 75 -13.09 -29.42 9.52
C VAL A 75 -13.58 -28.67 8.28
N ALA A 76 -13.48 -29.28 7.10
CA ALA A 76 -14.01 -28.71 5.87
C ALA A 76 -15.53 -28.53 5.93
N PHE A 77 -16.25 -29.51 6.49
CA PHE A 77 -17.69 -29.45 6.66
C PHE A 77 -18.12 -28.31 7.60
N LYS A 78 -17.35 -28.03 8.66
CA LYS A 78 -17.58 -26.85 9.53
C LYS A 78 -17.49 -25.53 8.77
N VAL A 79 -16.47 -25.36 7.91
CA VAL A 79 -16.32 -24.16 7.07
C VAL A 79 -17.52 -24.00 6.12
N LEU A 80 -17.94 -25.09 5.48
CA LEU A 80 -19.11 -25.09 4.61
C LEU A 80 -20.40 -24.68 5.37
N ARG A 81 -20.58 -25.19 6.59
CA ARG A 81 -21.73 -24.87 7.43
C ARG A 81 -21.74 -23.41 7.86
N ALA A 82 -20.60 -22.89 8.33
CA ALA A 82 -20.47 -21.48 8.71
C ALA A 82 -20.83 -20.56 7.53
N ALA A 83 -20.33 -20.85 6.32
CA ALA A 83 -20.69 -20.09 5.13
C ALA A 83 -22.19 -20.18 4.80
N TRP A 84 -22.78 -21.37 4.92
CA TRP A 84 -24.21 -21.54 4.69
C TRP A 84 -25.04 -20.75 5.70
N ASP A 85 -24.67 -20.74 6.98
CA ASP A 85 -25.40 -20.03 8.02
C ASP A 85 -25.52 -18.53 7.72
N ILE A 86 -24.51 -17.94 7.08
CA ILE A 86 -24.48 -16.53 6.63
C ILE A 86 -25.50 -16.26 5.50
N VAL A 87 -25.65 -17.16 4.53
CA VAL A 87 -26.48 -16.93 3.32
C VAL A 87 -27.77 -17.75 3.26
N SER A 88 -28.04 -18.54 4.30
CA SER A 88 -29.16 -19.47 4.39
C SER A 88 -30.54 -18.79 4.32
N SER A 89 -30.64 -17.56 4.82
CA SER A 89 -31.85 -16.75 4.80
C SER A 89 -31.60 -15.40 4.12
N PRO A 90 -32.62 -14.82 3.45
CA PRO A 90 -32.52 -13.51 2.83
C PRO A 90 -32.09 -12.41 3.81
N GLU A 91 -32.55 -12.49 5.06
CA GLU A 91 -32.24 -11.51 6.11
C GLU A 91 -30.76 -11.56 6.50
N ARG A 92 -30.21 -12.76 6.74
CA ARG A 92 -28.80 -12.93 7.08
C ARG A 92 -27.87 -12.56 5.93
N ARG A 93 -28.27 -12.91 4.70
CA ARG A 93 -27.55 -12.50 3.49
C ARG A 93 -27.49 -10.98 3.38
N LYS A 94 -28.62 -10.30 3.60
CA LYS A 94 -28.69 -8.84 3.55
C LYS A 94 -27.82 -8.19 4.63
N GLU A 95 -27.83 -8.72 5.85
CA GLU A 95 -26.98 -8.24 6.94
C GLU A 95 -25.49 -8.37 6.59
N TYR A 96 -25.09 -9.52 6.04
CA TYR A 96 -23.74 -9.74 5.54
C TYR A 96 -23.34 -8.75 4.44
N GLU A 97 -24.20 -8.55 3.44
CA GLU A 97 -23.95 -7.62 2.34
C GLU A 97 -23.79 -6.17 2.84
N ILE A 98 -24.66 -5.73 3.76
CA ILE A 98 -24.56 -4.38 4.38
C ILE A 98 -23.25 -4.23 5.15
N LYS A 99 -22.91 -5.19 6.01
CA LYS A 99 -21.68 -5.17 6.80
C LYS A 99 -20.45 -5.07 5.88
N ARG A 100 -20.41 -5.90 4.84
CA ARG A 100 -19.31 -5.93 3.88
C ARG A 100 -19.20 -4.65 3.06
N MET A 101 -20.32 -4.06 2.67
CA MET A 101 -20.34 -2.76 1.99
C MET A 101 -19.78 -1.65 2.89
N ALA A 102 -20.19 -1.60 4.16
CA ALA A 102 -19.70 -0.63 5.12
C ALA A 102 -18.19 -0.76 5.37
N GLU A 103 -17.69 -1.99 5.54
CA GLU A 103 -16.25 -2.27 5.69
C GLU A 103 -15.45 -1.87 4.44
N SER A 104 -15.99 -2.16 3.25
CA SER A 104 -15.36 -1.76 1.99
C SER A 104 -15.31 -0.25 1.82
N GLU A 105 -16.35 0.47 2.21
CA GLU A 105 -16.40 1.93 2.14
C GLU A 105 -15.42 2.57 3.11
N LEU A 106 -15.36 2.07 4.35
CA LEU A 106 -14.39 2.50 5.36
C LEU A 106 -12.95 2.29 4.87
N THR A 107 -12.65 1.09 4.35
CA THR A 107 -11.32 0.75 3.84
C THR A 107 -10.90 1.69 2.71
N ARG A 108 -11.82 2.00 1.78
CA ARG A 108 -11.58 2.96 0.70
C ARG A 108 -11.29 4.36 1.24
N SER A 109 -12.09 4.84 2.20
CA SER A 109 -11.93 6.16 2.82
C SER A 109 -10.57 6.30 3.52
N VAL A 110 -10.15 5.29 4.28
CA VAL A 110 -8.85 5.27 4.95
C VAL A 110 -7.71 5.27 3.93
N SER A 111 -7.80 4.44 2.89
CA SER A 111 -6.78 4.41 1.83
C SER A 111 -6.65 5.75 1.11
N GLU A 112 -7.77 6.42 0.83
CA GLU A 112 -7.77 7.74 0.20
C GLU A 112 -7.14 8.80 1.11
N PHE A 113 -7.46 8.78 2.40
CA PHE A 113 -6.85 9.66 3.38
C PHE A 113 -5.33 9.49 3.47
N LEU A 114 -4.85 8.24 3.56
CA LEU A 114 -3.42 7.95 3.62
C LEU A 114 -2.68 8.40 2.36
N SER A 115 -3.27 8.22 1.17
CA SER A 115 -2.69 8.71 -0.09
C SER A 115 -2.53 10.23 -0.08
N ARG A 116 -3.57 10.96 0.35
CA ARG A 116 -3.50 12.43 0.44
C ARG A 116 -2.44 12.90 1.42
N LEU A 117 -2.34 12.26 2.58
CA LEU A 117 -1.28 12.57 3.55
C LEU A 117 0.12 12.33 2.98
N GLN A 118 0.30 11.24 2.22
CA GLN A 118 1.57 10.94 1.56
C GLN A 118 1.93 12.01 0.52
N ASP A 119 0.95 12.46 -0.26
CA ASP A 119 1.13 13.53 -1.25
C ASP A 119 1.49 14.86 -0.58
N ASP A 120 0.80 15.22 0.50
CA ASP A 120 1.07 16.44 1.28
C ASP A 120 2.48 16.41 1.89
N LEU A 121 2.89 15.25 2.44
CA LEU A 121 4.24 15.07 2.98
C LEU A 121 5.29 15.20 1.87
N LYS A 122 5.05 14.57 0.72
CA LYS A 122 5.94 14.66 -0.45
C LYS A 122 6.05 16.09 -0.96
N GLU A 123 4.96 16.85 -1.00
CA GLU A 123 4.98 18.26 -1.38
C GLU A 123 5.77 19.10 -0.37
N ALA A 124 5.51 18.92 0.93
CA ALA A 124 6.23 19.61 1.98
C ALA A 124 7.74 19.32 1.94
N MET A 125 8.12 18.06 1.72
CA MET A 125 9.52 17.67 1.58
C MET A 125 10.15 18.20 0.29
N ASN A 126 9.40 18.38 -0.80
CA ASN A 126 9.95 18.88 -2.07
C ASN A 126 9.74 20.40 -2.25
N THR A 127 9.60 21.13 -1.16
CA THR A 127 9.51 22.59 -1.19
C THR A 127 10.47 23.25 -0.20
N MET A 128 10.88 24.49 -0.53
CA MET A 128 11.70 25.34 0.32
C MET A 128 10.97 26.65 0.59
N MET A 129 11.00 27.10 1.84
CA MET A 129 10.44 28.38 2.24
C MET A 129 11.33 29.53 1.77
N CYS A 130 10.75 30.56 1.15
CA CYS A 130 11.46 31.74 0.70
C CYS A 130 11.16 32.94 1.59
N THR A 131 12.19 33.55 2.15
CA THR A 131 12.08 34.72 3.03
C THR A 131 11.67 35.99 2.28
N LYS A 132 11.89 36.05 0.97
CA LYS A 132 11.60 37.23 0.16
C LYS A 132 10.13 37.32 -0.26
N CYS A 133 9.56 36.25 -0.78
CA CYS A 133 8.14 36.21 -1.18
C CYS A 133 7.22 35.65 -0.08
N GLN A 134 7.79 35.12 1.01
CA GLN A 134 7.08 34.42 2.09
C GLN A 134 6.30 33.16 1.62
N GLY A 135 6.56 32.70 0.39
CA GLY A 135 5.96 31.53 -0.22
C GLY A 135 6.87 30.30 -0.22
N LYS A 136 6.41 29.25 -0.88
CA LYS A 136 7.13 27.99 -1.09
C LYS A 136 7.62 27.91 -2.54
N HIS A 137 8.83 27.43 -2.73
CA HIS A 137 9.37 27.10 -4.06
C HIS A 137 9.69 25.62 -4.13
N LYS A 138 9.50 25.01 -5.29
CA LYS A 138 9.80 23.59 -5.45
C LYS A 138 11.32 23.39 -5.48
N ARG A 139 11.76 22.28 -4.89
CA ARG A 139 13.11 21.71 -5.07
C ARG A 139 12.98 20.39 -5.81
N PHE A 140 13.90 20.13 -6.72
CA PHE A 140 13.89 18.91 -7.53
C PHE A 140 15.09 18.05 -7.18
N GLU A 141 14.85 16.84 -6.68
CA GLU A 141 15.92 15.88 -6.39
C GLU A 141 16.67 15.54 -7.67
N MET A 142 18.00 15.57 -7.59
CA MET A 142 18.90 15.30 -8.70
C MET A 142 19.57 13.95 -8.49
N ASP A 143 19.65 13.16 -9.55
CA ASP A 143 20.46 11.95 -9.58
C ASP A 143 21.94 12.32 -9.71
N ARG A 144 22.56 12.64 -8.57
CA ARG A 144 23.98 13.01 -8.45
C ARG A 144 24.57 12.33 -7.21
N ASP A 145 25.77 11.79 -7.36
CA ASP A 145 26.56 11.24 -6.25
C ASP A 145 27.16 12.40 -5.42
N PRO A 146 26.90 12.48 -4.10
CA PRO A 146 27.51 13.47 -3.21
C PRO A 146 29.04 13.56 -3.30
N ILE A 147 29.74 12.46 -3.61
CA ILE A 147 31.21 12.44 -3.68
C ILE A 147 31.75 13.19 -4.91
N SER A 148 30.95 13.33 -5.98
CA SER A 148 31.33 14.00 -7.23
C SER A 148 30.29 15.02 -7.72
N ALA A 149 29.62 15.65 -6.77
CA ALA A 149 28.45 16.48 -7.00
C ALA A 149 28.72 17.78 -7.77
N ARG A 150 29.79 18.48 -7.41
CA ARG A 150 30.03 19.90 -7.76
C ARG A 150 31.07 20.02 -8.87
N TYR A 151 30.72 20.63 -9.99
CA TYR A 151 31.69 20.95 -11.04
C TYR A 151 32.56 22.17 -10.68
N CYS A 152 33.84 22.13 -11.02
CA CYS A 152 34.78 23.24 -10.86
C CYS A 152 35.48 23.56 -12.18
N ALA A 153 35.37 24.81 -12.63
CA ALA A 153 36.01 25.29 -13.86
C ALA A 153 37.53 25.46 -13.72
N GLU A 154 38.02 25.79 -12.51
CA GLU A 154 39.47 25.97 -12.25
C GLU A 154 40.24 24.66 -12.37
N CYS A 155 39.65 23.56 -11.90
CA CYS A 155 40.28 22.24 -11.91
C CYS A 155 39.83 21.36 -13.07
N GLY A 156 38.74 21.71 -13.76
CA GLY A 156 38.10 20.88 -14.77
C GLY A 156 37.49 19.58 -14.22
N GLY A 157 37.30 19.49 -12.90
CA GLY A 157 36.93 18.27 -12.18
C GLY A 157 35.62 18.40 -11.39
N ARG A 158 35.24 17.30 -10.75
CA ARG A 158 34.09 17.22 -9.83
C ARG A 158 34.57 17.06 -8.39
N HIS A 159 33.89 17.72 -7.47
CA HIS A 159 34.21 17.75 -6.04
C HIS A 159 33.02 17.26 -5.20
N PRO A 160 33.28 16.78 -3.98
CA PRO A 160 32.24 16.37 -3.07
C PRO A 160 31.40 17.56 -2.59
N ALA A 161 30.14 17.29 -2.23
CA ALA A 161 29.24 18.18 -1.52
C ALA A 161 28.92 17.61 -0.13
N GLU A 162 28.96 18.47 0.87
CA GLU A 162 28.62 18.20 2.27
C GLU A 162 27.23 18.75 2.63
N GLU A 163 26.64 18.27 3.73
CA GLU A 163 25.27 18.63 4.13
C GLU A 163 25.18 20.12 4.45
N GLY A 164 24.29 20.84 3.76
CA GLY A 164 24.20 22.29 3.85
C GLY A 164 24.99 23.05 2.78
N ASP A 165 25.79 22.37 1.95
CA ASP A 165 26.48 23.01 0.83
C ASP A 165 25.49 23.60 -0.18
N PHE A 166 25.80 24.81 -0.62
CA PHE A 166 25.03 25.55 -1.62
C PHE A 166 25.96 26.14 -2.68
N TRP A 167 25.74 25.80 -3.95
CA TRP A 167 26.59 26.22 -5.07
C TRP A 167 25.79 26.50 -6.35
N ALA A 168 26.46 27.04 -7.36
CA ALA A 168 25.89 27.25 -8.68
C ALA A 168 26.79 26.64 -9.75
N GLU A 169 26.19 26.14 -10.83
CA GLU A 169 26.91 25.68 -12.01
C GLU A 169 26.41 26.42 -13.25
N SER A 170 27.34 26.71 -14.17
CA SER A 170 26.99 27.32 -15.44
C SER A 170 26.82 26.26 -16.54
N SER A 171 25.88 26.51 -17.43
CA SER A 171 25.62 25.68 -18.61
C SER A 171 25.29 26.57 -19.81
N LEU A 172 25.23 25.99 -21.01
CA LEU A 172 24.95 26.72 -22.25
C LEU A 172 25.91 27.92 -22.45
N LEU A 173 27.22 27.68 -22.31
CA LEU A 173 28.26 28.72 -22.42
C LEU A 173 28.03 29.90 -21.45
N GLY A 174 27.51 29.63 -20.25
CA GLY A 174 27.26 30.65 -19.23
C GLY A 174 25.88 31.31 -19.32
N LEU A 175 25.05 30.97 -20.30
CA LEU A 175 23.72 31.55 -20.47
C LEU A 175 22.71 31.06 -19.43
N LYS A 176 22.95 29.88 -18.83
CA LYS A 176 22.07 29.31 -17.82
C LYS A 176 22.86 28.98 -16.56
N ILE A 177 22.47 29.63 -15.46
CA ILE A 177 22.97 29.33 -14.12
C ILE A 177 21.95 28.47 -13.40
N THR A 178 22.39 27.32 -12.90
CA THR A 178 21.58 26.39 -12.11
C THR A 178 22.12 26.37 -10.68
N TYR A 179 21.24 26.47 -9.70
CA TYR A 179 21.62 26.47 -8.28
C TYR A 179 21.31 25.12 -7.64
N PHE A 180 22.25 24.60 -6.88
CA PHE A 180 22.14 23.30 -6.22
C PHE A 180 22.40 23.43 -4.73
N ALA A 181 21.71 22.61 -3.94
CA ALA A 181 21.98 22.43 -2.53
C ALA A 181 21.97 20.96 -2.13
N MET A 182 22.84 20.61 -1.18
CA MET A 182 22.87 19.31 -0.55
C MET A 182 22.08 19.38 0.77
N MET A 183 20.98 18.63 0.83
CA MET A 183 20.04 18.61 1.94
C MET A 183 19.52 17.20 2.15
N ASP A 184 19.29 16.78 3.39
CA ASP A 184 18.70 15.48 3.70
C ASP A 184 19.50 14.31 3.06
N GLY A 185 20.81 14.48 2.90
CA GLY A 185 21.71 13.52 2.24
C GLY A 185 21.58 13.43 0.71
N LYS A 186 20.83 14.35 0.09
CA LYS A 186 20.56 14.35 -1.36
C LYS A 186 20.83 15.72 -1.98
N ILE A 187 20.99 15.74 -3.30
CA ILE A 187 21.24 16.97 -4.04
C ILE A 187 19.96 17.43 -4.72
N TYR A 188 19.66 18.73 -4.61
CA TYR A 188 18.47 19.31 -5.18
C TYR A 188 18.80 20.50 -6.09
N ASP A 189 18.11 20.59 -7.23
CA ASP A 189 18.00 21.84 -7.99
C ASP A 189 17.02 22.77 -7.27
N ILE A 190 17.51 23.95 -6.93
CA ILE A 190 16.79 24.99 -6.21
C ILE A 190 16.84 26.34 -6.95
N THR A 191 17.04 26.30 -8.27
CA THR A 191 17.19 27.48 -9.14
C THR A 191 16.01 28.44 -9.01
N GLU A 192 14.78 27.92 -8.89
CA GLU A 192 13.59 28.74 -8.71
C GLU A 192 13.63 29.53 -7.39
N TRP A 193 13.96 28.86 -6.29
CA TRP A 193 14.08 29.47 -4.97
C TRP A 193 15.23 30.49 -4.91
N ALA A 194 16.39 30.13 -5.46
CA ALA A 194 17.57 30.99 -5.50
C ALA A 194 17.33 32.25 -6.34
N GLY A 195 16.67 32.10 -7.49
CA GLY A 195 16.24 33.20 -8.35
C GLY A 195 15.25 34.13 -7.65
N CYS A 196 14.28 33.55 -6.91
CA CYS A 196 13.35 34.35 -6.11
C CYS A 196 14.11 35.20 -5.09
N GLN A 197 14.99 34.59 -4.29
CA GLN A 197 15.79 35.30 -3.27
C GLN A 197 16.85 36.25 -3.86
N ARG A 198 17.10 36.21 -5.18
CA ARG A 198 18.21 36.93 -5.84
C ARG A 198 19.56 36.58 -5.24
N VAL A 199 19.77 35.28 -5.03
CA VAL A 199 21.09 34.76 -4.66
C VAL A 199 22.08 35.11 -5.77
N GLY A 200 23.24 35.65 -5.39
CA GLY A 200 24.35 35.90 -6.30
C GLY A 200 25.55 35.03 -5.92
N ILE A 201 25.69 33.88 -6.57
CA ILE A 201 26.83 32.97 -6.41
C ILE A 201 27.58 32.90 -7.73
N SER A 202 28.91 33.01 -7.68
CA SER A 202 29.76 32.71 -8.82
C SER A 202 29.70 31.21 -9.12
N PRO A 203 29.34 30.81 -10.35
CA PRO A 203 29.23 29.41 -10.72
C PRO A 203 30.60 28.74 -10.81
N ASP A 204 30.61 27.40 -10.73
CA ASP A 204 31.76 26.54 -11.06
C ASP A 204 33.01 26.80 -10.20
N THR A 205 32.80 27.26 -8.97
CA THR A 205 33.86 27.62 -8.02
C THR A 205 34.48 26.39 -7.36
N HIS A 206 35.79 26.45 -7.09
CA HIS A 206 36.51 25.36 -6.43
C HIS A 206 36.01 25.11 -5.00
N ARG A 207 35.85 26.19 -4.23
CA ARG A 207 35.35 26.15 -2.85
C ARG A 207 33.86 26.37 -2.81
N VAL A 208 33.19 25.73 -1.85
CA VAL A 208 31.78 25.97 -1.59
C VAL A 208 31.60 27.42 -1.15
N PRO A 209 30.76 28.21 -1.84
CA PRO A 209 30.60 29.62 -1.53
C PRO A 209 29.72 29.87 -0.30
N TYR A 210 28.77 28.97 -0.01
CA TYR A 210 27.86 29.08 1.12
C TYR A 210 27.54 27.73 1.75
N HIS A 211 27.52 27.70 3.08
CA HIS A 211 27.09 26.56 3.87
C HIS A 211 25.92 26.99 4.76
N ILE A 212 24.76 26.37 4.59
CA ILE A 212 23.54 26.71 5.33
C ILE A 212 23.38 25.72 6.48
N SER A 213 23.34 26.23 7.71
CA SER A 213 22.85 25.45 8.84
C SER A 213 21.33 25.39 8.77
N PHE A 214 20.78 24.29 8.27
CA PHE A 214 19.36 24.04 8.45
C PHE A 214 19.12 23.82 9.95
N GLY A 215 18.43 24.78 10.58
CA GLY A 215 18.22 24.77 12.02
C GLY A 215 17.60 23.44 12.46
N SER A 216 18.40 22.63 13.16
CA SER A 216 17.88 21.60 14.04
C SER A 216 16.84 22.28 14.93
N ARG A 217 15.57 21.92 14.80
CA ARG A 217 14.59 22.21 15.85
C ARG A 217 15.04 21.42 17.07
N SER A 218 15.89 22.03 17.89
CA SER A 218 16.19 21.56 19.23
C SER A 218 14.89 21.57 20.02
N ALA A 219 14.41 20.38 20.36
CA ALA A 219 13.44 20.19 21.44
C ALA A 219 14.09 20.68 22.74
N GLY A 220 13.94 21.96 23.04
CA GLY A 220 14.43 22.61 24.25
C GLY A 220 13.26 23.15 25.05
N MET A 221 12.66 22.28 25.87
CA MET A 221 11.61 22.63 26.82
C MET A 221 12.23 23.50 27.94
N GLY A 222 12.28 24.82 27.72
CA GLY A 222 12.76 25.80 28.70
C GLY A 222 11.61 26.38 29.50
N GLY A 223 11.18 25.68 30.56
CA GLY A 223 10.23 26.20 31.54
C GLY A 223 10.82 27.43 32.26
N ARG A 224 10.17 28.58 32.11
CA ARG A 224 10.40 29.75 32.95
C ARG A 224 9.65 29.57 34.28
N GLN A 225 10.36 29.13 35.31
CA GLN A 225 9.94 29.36 36.70
C GLN A 225 10.24 30.83 37.05
N ARG A 226 9.20 31.51 37.53
CA ARG A 226 9.29 32.82 38.17
C ARG A 226 9.92 32.67 39.55
N SER A 227 10.75 33.64 39.93
CA SER A 227 11.03 34.03 41.31
C SER A 227 10.95 35.54 41.38
#